data_AF-A0A644UGT2-F1
#
_entry.id   AF-A0A644UGT2-F1
#
_cell.length_a   1.000
_cell.length_b   1.000
_cell.length_c   1.000
_cell.angle_alpha   90.00
_cell.angle_beta   90.00
_cell.angle_gamma   90.00
#
_symmetry.space_group_name_H-M   'P 1'
#
loop_
_entity.id
_entity.type
_entity.pdbx_description
1 polymer ?
#
loop_
_entity_poly.entity_id
_entity_poly.type
_entity_poly.pdbx_seq_one_letter_code
_entity_poly.pdbx_strand_id
1 'polypeptide(L)'
;MVEDKEKIKLQNLVKSCLLEINELKIDLMNLENEKNLLKNDDTAEKLKNTLKEKEDLISNLKVDLNNLQVSLNNKENIINNQELKIQDLSDFKDSFNDIKIALENDLKKFKTQELKEYSDKLESSLDTIVKKDERINSLLNDINSYKEKINDLESDILSKDNLIGLQREIDSKDNEIKILKSASVDQEVFKSIKKELEDKKIRINELEEIQKSFEEIKYSYEEKLSDKDNRIEELEKIKLSFNDIKNSLENDIEQYKIKELGEINANLKSALNKIVEKDNKIKSLVNELNEKKLEIRKIKDQNVSKAEYDRVKDEINIKDLKIQRLEEIKGLFSDLDKNFTNKSQESLDKNNDLDSEILISEKSFEKSDELKNIQDSEDNIINNNNNNELINLKKELDSCKQANKELLSIRNNYKKITSSPKSDLTSFQSQIYYLIPENPMDSQEIHSYIRKIAFKDISYNNINNIIRGLERKGYLKPEDPENPQESKWIKIDKK
;
A
#
# COMPACT_ATOMS: atom_id res chain seq x y z
N MET A 1 44.77 20.09 -121.17
CA MET A 1 43.64 20.80 -120.53
C MET A 1 42.99 20.02 -119.37
N VAL A 2 43.62 18.98 -118.79
CA VAL A 2 43.05 18.19 -117.67
C VAL A 2 43.70 18.55 -116.32
N GLU A 3 45.01 18.82 -116.29
CA GLU A 3 45.77 19.17 -115.07
C GLU A 3 45.30 20.47 -114.37
N ASP A 4 44.83 21.47 -115.14
CA ASP A 4 44.40 22.76 -114.57
C ASP A 4 43.05 22.66 -113.82
N LYS A 5 42.18 21.70 -114.18
CA LYS A 5 40.90 21.47 -113.49
C LYS A 5 41.09 20.77 -112.15
N GLU A 6 42.03 19.83 -112.06
CA GLU A 6 42.34 19.15 -110.79
C GLU A 6 43.01 20.10 -109.80
N LYS A 7 43.92 20.96 -110.26
CA LYS A 7 44.55 21.99 -109.44
C LYS A 7 43.53 22.97 -108.84
N ILE A 8 42.53 23.40 -109.63
CA ILE A 8 41.45 24.28 -109.15
C ILE A 8 40.53 23.54 -108.15
N LYS A 9 40.20 22.26 -108.39
CA LYS A 9 39.42 21.46 -107.43
C LYS A 9 40.15 21.28 -106.10
N LEU A 10 41.45 20.98 -106.13
CA LEU A 10 42.27 20.83 -104.94
C LEU A 10 42.38 22.15 -104.16
N GLN A 11 42.58 23.27 -104.86
CA GLN A 11 42.60 24.60 -104.23
C GLN A 11 41.27 24.96 -103.58
N ASN A 12 40.14 24.63 -104.20
CA ASN A 12 38.82 24.84 -103.61
C ASN A 12 38.58 23.96 -102.38
N LEU A 13 39.04 22.70 -102.42
CA LEU A 13 38.95 21.79 -101.27
C LEU A 13 39.81 22.30 -100.09
N VAL A 14 41.06 22.68 -100.36
CA VAL A 14 41.96 23.26 -99.35
C VAL A 14 41.37 24.53 -98.75
N LYS A 15 40.76 25.40 -99.56
CA LYS A 15 40.06 26.60 -99.07
C LYS A 15 38.85 26.26 -98.21
N SER A 16 38.08 25.23 -98.57
CA SER A 16 36.96 24.72 -97.77
C SER A 16 37.42 24.16 -96.43
N CYS A 17 38.46 23.32 -96.42
CA CYS A 17 39.04 22.78 -95.19
C CYS A 17 39.61 23.89 -94.30
N LEU A 18 40.24 24.92 -94.88
CA LEU A 18 40.74 26.08 -94.12
C LEU A 18 39.60 26.91 -93.50
N LEU A 19 38.47 27.07 -94.19
CA LEU A 19 37.30 27.72 -93.64
C LEU A 19 36.71 26.91 -92.48
N GLU A 20 36.56 25.61 -92.65
CA GLU A 20 36.04 24.69 -91.62
C GLU A 20 36.98 24.62 -90.41
N ILE A 21 38.30 24.60 -90.60
CA ILE A 21 39.28 24.69 -89.51
C ILE A 21 39.15 26.03 -88.76
N ASN A 22 38.91 27.13 -89.47
CA ASN A 22 38.72 28.43 -88.83
C ASN A 22 37.39 28.52 -88.07
N GLU A 23 36.30 27.94 -88.60
CA GLU A 23 35.02 27.81 -87.89
C GLU A 23 35.20 26.98 -86.62
N LEU A 24 35.81 25.79 -86.72
CA LEU A 24 36.09 24.93 -85.55
C LEU A 24 36.98 25.63 -84.52
N LYS A 25 37.92 26.48 -84.95
CA LYS A 25 38.75 27.26 -84.04
C LYS A 25 37.96 28.35 -83.32
N ILE A 26 37.02 28.99 -84.00
CA ILE A 26 36.10 29.96 -83.40
C ILE A 26 35.19 29.25 -82.38
N ASP A 27 34.64 28.08 -82.73
CA ASP A 27 33.79 27.30 -81.83
C ASP A 27 34.56 26.82 -80.60
N LEU A 28 35.81 26.34 -80.77
CA LEU A 28 36.69 26.01 -79.65
C LEU A 28 36.97 27.21 -78.75
N MET A 29 37.22 28.38 -79.34
CA MET A 29 37.45 29.61 -78.58
C MET A 29 36.20 30.05 -77.81
N ASN A 30 35.01 29.91 -78.42
CA ASN A 30 33.73 30.20 -77.76
C ASN A 30 33.46 29.22 -76.60
N LEU A 31 33.71 27.92 -76.80
CA LEU A 31 33.58 26.90 -75.76
C LEU A 31 34.56 27.13 -74.61
N GLU A 32 35.80 27.53 -74.89
CA GLU A 32 36.77 27.86 -73.83
C GLU A 32 36.33 29.12 -73.05
N ASN A 33 35.75 30.11 -73.74
CA ASN A 33 35.19 31.30 -73.09
C ASN A 33 33.96 30.98 -72.22
N GLU A 34 33.04 30.14 -72.70
CA GLU A 34 31.89 29.66 -71.91
C GLU A 34 32.33 28.85 -70.70
N LYS A 35 33.31 27.96 -70.87
CA LYS A 35 33.90 27.18 -69.79
C LYS A 35 34.55 28.08 -68.73
N ASN A 36 35.24 29.14 -69.15
CA ASN A 36 35.83 30.10 -68.22
C ASN A 36 34.77 30.94 -67.50
N LEU A 37 33.67 31.29 -68.16
CA LEU A 37 32.52 31.95 -67.53
C LEU A 37 31.86 31.04 -66.48
N LEU A 38 31.67 29.76 -66.78
CA LEU A 38 31.12 28.76 -65.86
C LEU A 38 32.05 28.45 -64.69
N LYS A 39 33.38 28.47 -64.92
CA LYS A 39 34.37 28.22 -63.86
C LYS A 39 34.50 29.39 -62.89
N ASN A 40 34.20 30.60 -63.34
CA ASN A 40 34.15 31.81 -62.52
C ASN A 40 32.73 32.11 -62.01
N ASP A 41 31.79 31.16 -62.15
CA ASP A 41 30.43 31.33 -61.69
C ASP A 41 30.34 31.16 -60.16
N ASP A 42 30.52 32.26 -59.45
CA ASP A 42 30.40 32.37 -57.99
C ASP A 42 29.01 31.93 -57.46
N THR A 43 28.02 31.71 -58.33
CA THR A 43 26.68 31.28 -57.90
C THR A 43 26.70 29.88 -57.30
N ALA A 44 27.53 28.96 -57.80
CA ALA A 44 27.65 27.61 -57.26
C ALA A 44 28.21 27.60 -55.83
N GLU A 45 29.25 28.41 -55.57
CA GLU A 45 29.85 28.55 -54.24
C GLU A 45 28.88 29.25 -53.26
N LYS A 46 28.15 30.28 -53.73
CA LYS A 46 27.09 30.93 -52.94
C LYS A 46 25.97 29.97 -52.57
N LEU A 47 25.48 29.17 -53.53
CA LEU A 47 24.45 28.16 -53.28
C LEU A 47 24.92 27.10 -52.27
N LYS A 48 26.18 26.67 -52.37
CA LYS A 48 26.77 25.71 -51.42
C LYS A 48 26.84 26.28 -50.00
N ASN A 49 27.23 27.55 -49.85
CA ASN A 49 27.24 28.22 -48.56
C ASN A 49 25.83 28.37 -47.98
N THR A 50 24.86 28.77 -48.80
CA THR A 50 23.45 28.83 -48.39
C THR A 50 22.91 27.45 -48.00
N LEU A 51 23.27 26.38 -48.73
CA LEU A 51 22.89 25.01 -48.39
C LEU A 51 23.40 24.65 -46.99
N LYS A 52 24.68 24.92 -46.71
CA LYS A 52 25.30 24.64 -45.41
C LYS A 52 24.62 25.42 -44.27
N GLU A 53 24.35 26.71 -44.46
CA GLU A 53 23.60 27.51 -43.48
C GLU A 53 22.20 26.94 -43.21
N LYS A 54 21.51 26.45 -44.25
CA LYS A 54 20.20 25.81 -44.10
C LYS A 54 20.30 24.45 -43.40
N GLU A 55 21.33 23.65 -43.67
CA GLU A 55 21.60 22.39 -42.97
C GLU A 55 21.87 22.62 -41.47
N ASP A 56 22.68 23.63 -41.12
CA ASP A 56 22.95 24.01 -39.74
C ASP A 56 21.67 24.46 -39.02
N LEU A 57 20.83 25.28 -39.69
CA LEU A 57 19.52 25.68 -39.17
C LEU A 57 18.58 24.49 -38.96
N ILE A 58 18.54 23.55 -39.91
CA ILE A 58 17.72 22.32 -39.79
C ILE A 58 18.20 21.48 -38.61
N SER A 59 19.51 21.36 -38.42
CA SER A 59 20.10 20.64 -37.28
C SER A 59 19.68 21.27 -35.95
N ASN A 60 19.79 22.60 -35.83
CA ASN A 60 19.39 23.32 -34.62
C ASN A 60 17.88 23.19 -34.35
N LEU A 61 17.03 23.36 -35.37
CA LEU A 61 15.58 23.16 -35.24
C LEU A 61 15.22 21.75 -34.79
N LYS A 62 15.97 20.74 -35.22
CA LYS A 62 15.76 19.35 -34.80
C LYS A 62 16.11 19.13 -33.33
N VAL A 63 17.16 19.79 -32.83
CA VAL A 63 17.51 19.80 -31.39
C VAL A 63 16.42 20.47 -30.57
N ASP A 64 15.95 21.65 -30.99
CA ASP A 64 14.86 22.37 -30.31
C ASP A 64 13.57 21.55 -30.27
N LEU A 65 13.23 20.87 -31.37
CA LEU A 65 12.06 20.00 -31.45
C LEU A 65 12.17 18.83 -30.46
N ASN A 66 13.34 18.19 -30.37
CA ASN A 66 13.58 17.15 -29.37
C ASN A 66 13.45 17.68 -27.93
N ASN A 67 13.99 18.87 -27.64
CA ASN A 67 13.88 19.49 -26.31
C ASN A 67 12.42 19.79 -25.95
N LEU A 68 11.64 20.30 -26.92
CA LEU A 68 10.20 20.51 -26.78
C LEU A 68 9.46 19.20 -26.53
N GLN A 69 9.79 18.13 -27.26
CA GLN A 69 9.21 16.80 -27.09
C GLN A 69 9.43 16.26 -25.66
N VAL A 70 10.66 16.39 -25.14
CA VAL A 70 10.99 15.98 -23.76
C VAL A 70 10.23 16.81 -22.74
N SER A 71 10.15 18.13 -22.93
CA SER A 71 9.38 19.02 -22.05
C SER A 71 7.89 18.67 -22.05
N LEU A 72 7.33 18.33 -23.22
CA LEU A 72 5.94 17.91 -23.37
C LEU A 72 5.66 16.62 -22.60
N ASN A 73 6.48 15.58 -22.79
CA ASN A 73 6.35 14.32 -22.06
C ASN A 73 6.43 14.52 -20.54
N ASN A 74 7.32 15.40 -20.08
CA ASN A 74 7.42 15.71 -18.65
C ASN A 74 6.14 16.37 -18.13
N LYS A 75 5.56 17.31 -18.88
CA LYS A 75 4.28 17.94 -18.50
C LYS A 75 3.13 16.95 -18.52
N GLU A 76 3.09 16.06 -19.51
CA GLU A 76 2.07 15.02 -19.62
C GLU A 76 2.10 14.05 -18.43
N ASN A 77 3.31 13.64 -17.99
CA ASN A 77 3.47 12.86 -16.76
C ASN A 77 2.98 13.60 -15.51
N ILE A 78 3.25 14.91 -15.40
CA ILE A 78 2.76 15.72 -14.27
C ILE A 78 1.23 15.81 -14.29
N ILE A 79 0.62 16.00 -15.46
CA ILE A 79 -0.83 16.05 -15.64
C ILE A 79 -1.45 14.72 -15.22
N ASN A 80 -0.94 13.59 -15.72
CA ASN A 80 -1.44 12.25 -15.37
C ASN A 80 -1.37 12.02 -13.85
N ASN A 81 -0.28 12.43 -13.20
CA ASN A 81 -0.15 12.33 -11.74
C ASN A 81 -1.13 13.22 -10.99
N GLN A 82 -1.47 14.40 -11.53
CA GLN A 82 -2.47 15.29 -10.93
C GLN A 82 -3.89 14.75 -11.13
N GLU A 83 -4.19 14.16 -12.29
CA GLU A 83 -5.48 13.50 -12.56
C GLU A 83 -5.73 12.34 -11.60
N LEU A 84 -4.72 11.49 -11.35
CA LEU A 84 -4.82 10.43 -10.34
C LEU A 84 -5.14 10.98 -8.94
N LYS A 85 -4.46 12.05 -8.51
CA LYS A 85 -4.76 12.70 -7.23
C LYS A 85 -6.16 13.30 -7.16
N ILE A 86 -6.65 13.86 -8.25
CA ILE A 86 -8.01 14.40 -8.33
C ILE A 86 -9.03 13.26 -8.21
N GLN A 87 -8.77 12.11 -8.84
CA GLN A 87 -9.62 10.94 -8.72
C GLN A 87 -9.66 10.44 -7.28
N ASP A 88 -8.50 10.27 -6.62
CA ASP A 88 -8.42 9.84 -5.22
C ASP A 88 -9.20 10.80 -4.28
N LEU A 89 -9.11 12.11 -4.53
CA LEU A 89 -9.86 13.12 -3.77
C LEU A 89 -11.37 13.06 -4.04
N SER A 90 -11.78 12.71 -5.26
CA SER A 90 -13.18 12.52 -5.62
C SER A 90 -13.75 11.30 -4.90
N ASP A 91 -13.05 10.17 -4.93
CA ASP A 91 -13.48 8.94 -4.26
C ASP A 91 -13.58 9.15 -2.73
N PHE A 92 -12.61 9.86 -2.15
CA PHE A 92 -12.66 10.25 -0.73
C PHE A 92 -13.86 11.16 -0.42
N LYS A 93 -14.17 12.11 -1.30
CA LYS A 93 -15.31 13.02 -1.12
C LYS A 93 -16.64 12.26 -1.14
N ASP A 94 -16.78 11.28 -2.02
CA ASP A 94 -18.00 10.47 -2.10
C ASP A 94 -18.15 9.61 -0.83
N SER A 95 -17.08 8.96 -0.38
CA SER A 95 -17.06 8.22 0.89
C SER A 95 -17.39 9.11 2.10
N PHE A 96 -16.85 10.34 2.13
CA PHE A 96 -17.17 11.30 3.18
C PHE A 96 -18.65 11.69 3.17
N ASN A 97 -19.25 11.83 1.98
CA ASN A 97 -20.65 12.15 1.84
C ASN A 97 -21.55 11.00 2.30
N ASP A 98 -21.16 9.75 2.04
CA ASP A 98 -21.85 8.56 2.56
C ASP A 98 -21.82 8.51 4.09
N ILE A 99 -20.66 8.77 4.69
CA ILE A 99 -20.51 8.86 6.15
C ILE A 99 -21.41 9.97 6.71
N LYS A 100 -21.44 11.14 6.07
CA LYS A 100 -22.29 12.25 6.48
C LYS A 100 -23.76 11.87 6.45
N ILE A 101 -24.23 11.22 5.37
CA ILE A 101 -25.63 10.77 5.24
C ILE A 101 -25.96 9.73 6.31
N ALA A 102 -25.07 8.78 6.58
CA ALA A 102 -25.24 7.79 7.64
C ALA A 102 -25.37 8.45 9.02
N LEU A 103 -24.49 9.38 9.35
CA LEU A 103 -24.54 10.13 10.61
C LEU A 103 -25.80 10.99 10.74
N GLU A 104 -26.25 11.63 9.66
CA GLU A 104 -27.51 12.39 9.65
C GLU A 104 -28.72 11.48 9.91
N ASN A 105 -28.73 10.28 9.33
CA ASN A 105 -29.77 9.28 9.55
C ASN A 105 -29.76 8.75 10.99
N ASP A 106 -28.60 8.42 11.54
CA ASP A 106 -28.46 7.96 12.92
C ASP A 106 -28.90 9.05 13.90
N LEU A 107 -28.51 10.30 13.66
CA LEU A 107 -28.94 11.43 14.49
C LEU A 107 -30.45 11.65 14.42
N LYS A 108 -31.05 11.47 13.23
CA LYS A 108 -32.50 11.55 13.06
C LYS A 108 -33.21 10.43 13.82
N LYS A 109 -32.73 9.18 13.68
CA LYS A 109 -33.26 8.01 14.37
C LYS A 109 -33.23 8.21 15.89
N PHE A 110 -32.09 8.63 16.43
CA PHE A 110 -31.94 8.92 17.86
C PHE A 110 -32.95 9.97 18.33
N LYS A 111 -33.07 11.09 17.60
CA LYS A 111 -33.98 12.19 17.96
C LYS A 111 -35.46 11.83 17.86
N THR A 112 -35.87 11.09 16.83
CA THR A 112 -37.29 10.86 16.57
C THR A 112 -37.83 9.57 17.20
N GLN A 113 -37.01 8.53 17.26
CA GLN A 113 -37.45 7.22 17.70
C GLN A 113 -37.02 6.94 19.13
N GLU A 114 -35.71 6.91 19.39
CA GLU A 114 -35.21 6.49 20.72
C GLU A 114 -35.63 7.47 21.82
N LEU A 115 -35.48 8.77 21.58
CA LEU A 115 -35.92 9.81 22.52
C LEU A 115 -37.42 9.73 22.80
N LYS A 116 -38.23 9.43 21.78
CA LYS A 116 -39.67 9.26 21.93
C LYS A 116 -39.99 8.01 22.75
N GLU A 117 -39.37 6.88 22.46
CA GLU A 117 -39.54 5.64 23.21
C GLU A 117 -39.14 5.81 24.69
N TYR A 118 -38.06 6.53 24.99
CA TYR A 118 -37.68 6.85 26.37
C TYR A 118 -38.69 7.78 27.05
N SER A 119 -39.19 8.79 26.33
CA SER A 119 -40.24 9.69 26.84
C SER A 119 -41.51 8.92 27.18
N ASP A 120 -41.98 8.06 26.27
CA ASP A 120 -43.19 7.26 26.45
C ASP A 120 -43.04 6.28 27.64
N LYS A 121 -41.86 5.67 27.82
CA LYS A 121 -41.54 4.82 28.98
C LYS A 121 -41.52 5.59 30.30
N LEU A 122 -40.97 6.81 30.29
CA LEU A 122 -40.96 7.69 31.45
C LEU A 122 -42.38 8.11 31.83
N GLU A 123 -43.19 8.48 30.85
CA GLU A 123 -44.59 8.87 31.07
C GLU A 123 -45.43 7.71 31.63
N SER A 124 -45.28 6.50 31.06
CA SER A 124 -45.93 5.31 31.62
C SER A 124 -45.45 5.00 33.05
N SER A 125 -44.16 5.19 33.35
CA SER A 125 -43.63 4.97 34.70
C SER A 125 -44.20 6.01 35.68
N LEU A 126 -44.28 7.27 35.26
CA LEU A 126 -44.86 8.36 36.03
C LEU A 126 -46.33 8.08 36.36
N ASP A 127 -47.13 7.65 35.38
CA ASP A 127 -48.52 7.25 35.59
C ASP A 127 -48.68 6.14 36.64
N THR A 128 -47.77 5.16 36.65
CA THR A 128 -47.80 4.10 37.68
C THR A 128 -47.46 4.63 39.07
N ILE A 129 -46.54 5.59 39.17
CA ILE A 129 -46.18 6.23 40.43
C ILE A 129 -47.35 7.07 40.95
N VAL A 130 -47.98 7.87 40.10
CA VAL A 130 -49.17 8.67 40.46
C VAL A 130 -50.29 7.77 41.01
N LYS A 131 -50.60 6.65 40.34
CA LYS A 131 -51.60 5.68 40.83
C LYS A 131 -51.22 5.06 42.18
N LYS A 132 -49.93 4.79 42.42
CA LYS A 132 -49.45 4.28 43.71
C LYS A 132 -49.57 5.34 44.81
N ASP A 133 -49.26 6.59 44.51
CA ASP A 133 -49.42 7.71 45.46
C ASP A 133 -50.88 7.94 45.83
N GLU A 134 -51.80 7.88 44.85
CA GLU A 134 -53.24 7.91 45.11
C GLU A 134 -53.67 6.77 46.05
N ARG A 135 -53.15 5.56 45.84
CA ARG A 135 -53.44 4.41 46.71
C ARG A 135 -52.87 4.60 48.12
N ILE A 136 -51.66 5.13 48.24
CA ILE A 136 -51.03 5.44 49.54
C ILE A 136 -51.89 6.46 50.30
N ASN A 137 -52.36 7.51 49.63
CA ASN A 137 -53.22 8.53 50.23
C ASN A 137 -54.55 7.95 50.72
N SER A 138 -55.17 7.05 49.95
CA SER A 138 -56.37 6.31 50.38
C SER A 138 -56.11 5.48 51.64
N LEU A 139 -54.99 4.74 51.69
CA LEU A 139 -54.64 3.93 52.85
C LEU A 139 -54.31 4.77 54.08
N LEU A 140 -53.69 5.94 53.90
CA LEU A 140 -53.44 6.89 54.99
C LEU A 140 -54.75 7.41 55.60
N ASN A 141 -55.74 7.71 54.77
CA ASN A 141 -57.08 8.10 55.24
C ASN A 141 -57.75 6.96 56.03
N ASP A 142 -57.65 5.72 55.54
CA ASP A 142 -58.19 4.56 56.24
C ASP A 142 -57.52 4.36 57.61
N ILE A 143 -56.17 4.47 57.68
CA ILE A 143 -55.42 4.40 58.94
C ILE A 143 -55.86 5.49 59.92
N ASN A 144 -56.06 6.71 59.45
CA ASN A 144 -56.53 7.81 60.31
C ASN A 144 -57.93 7.53 60.85
N SER A 145 -58.85 7.03 60.01
CA SER A 145 -60.19 6.62 60.47
C SER A 145 -60.13 5.49 61.51
N TYR A 146 -59.26 4.51 61.32
CA TYR A 146 -59.08 3.44 62.32
C TYR A 146 -58.46 3.96 63.62
N LYS A 147 -57.53 4.92 63.57
CA LYS A 147 -56.99 5.56 64.77
C LYS A 147 -58.06 6.31 65.56
N GLU A 148 -58.94 7.04 64.89
CA GLU A 148 -60.08 7.71 65.55
C GLU A 148 -60.99 6.70 66.24
N LYS A 149 -61.36 5.61 65.56
CA LYS A 149 -62.16 4.53 66.17
C LYS A 149 -61.48 3.89 67.38
N ILE A 150 -60.16 3.69 67.33
CA ILE A 150 -59.40 3.16 68.47
C ILE A 150 -59.46 4.15 69.64
N ASN A 151 -59.24 5.45 69.40
CA ASN A 151 -59.35 6.46 70.45
C ASN A 151 -60.75 6.50 71.08
N ASP A 152 -61.81 6.39 70.27
CA ASP A 152 -63.19 6.34 70.76
C ASP A 152 -63.42 5.10 71.64
N LEU A 153 -62.96 3.93 71.18
CA LEU A 153 -63.05 2.68 71.95
C LEU A 153 -62.25 2.74 73.25
N GLU A 154 -61.06 3.35 73.24
CA GLU A 154 -60.24 3.57 74.44
C GLU A 154 -60.97 4.48 75.45
N SER A 155 -61.60 5.56 74.98
CA SER A 155 -62.45 6.42 75.81
C SER A 155 -63.67 5.69 76.39
N ASP A 156 -64.32 4.84 75.59
CA ASP A 156 -65.46 4.02 76.03
C ASP A 156 -65.07 2.95 77.07
N ILE A 157 -63.85 2.41 76.98
CA ILE A 157 -63.31 1.49 78.00
C ILE A 157 -63.05 2.24 79.31
N LEU A 158 -62.47 3.44 79.24
CA LEU A 158 -62.16 4.25 80.41
C LEU A 158 -63.42 4.78 81.14
N SER A 159 -64.50 5.02 80.41
CA SER A 159 -65.77 5.53 80.96
C SER A 159 -66.70 4.45 81.54
N LYS A 160 -66.41 3.16 81.34
CA LYS A 160 -67.15 2.07 82.00
C LYS A 160 -66.73 1.93 83.47
N ASP A 161 -67.39 2.68 84.36
CA ASP A 161 -67.23 2.61 85.82
C ASP A 161 -67.30 1.20 86.41
N ASN A 162 -68.04 0.28 85.76
CA ASN A 162 -68.12 -1.13 86.16
C ASN A 162 -66.77 -1.87 86.05
N LEU A 163 -65.88 -1.49 85.13
CA LEU A 163 -64.54 -2.06 85.00
C LEU A 163 -63.61 -1.58 86.12
N ILE A 164 -63.72 -0.32 86.55
CA ILE A 164 -62.99 0.21 87.71
C ILE A 164 -63.48 -0.47 89.01
N GLY A 165 -64.80 -0.71 89.11
CA GLY A 165 -65.40 -1.49 90.21
C GLY A 165 -64.89 -2.92 90.27
N LEU A 166 -64.91 -3.63 89.12
CA LEU A 166 -64.38 -4.99 89.00
C LEU A 166 -62.86 -5.05 89.24
N GLN A 167 -62.10 -4.04 88.81
CA GLN A 167 -60.65 -3.96 89.07
C GLN A 167 -60.36 -3.82 90.57
N ARG A 168 -61.12 -2.99 91.29
CA ARG A 168 -61.01 -2.89 92.77
C ARG A 168 -61.41 -4.19 93.48
N GLU A 169 -62.38 -4.92 92.94
CA GLU A 169 -62.80 -6.22 93.46
C GLU A 169 -61.74 -7.31 93.20
N ILE A 170 -61.11 -7.30 92.02
CA ILE A 170 -59.96 -8.13 91.67
C ILE A 170 -58.79 -7.84 92.63
N ASP A 171 -58.47 -6.58 92.89
CA ASP A 171 -57.38 -6.20 93.81
C ASP A 171 -57.64 -6.67 95.25
N SER A 172 -58.91 -6.66 95.69
CA SER A 172 -59.33 -7.21 96.98
C SER A 172 -59.19 -8.74 97.03
N LYS A 173 -59.61 -9.43 95.96
CA LYS A 173 -59.50 -10.89 95.85
C LYS A 173 -58.04 -11.36 95.70
N ASP A 174 -57.19 -10.58 95.05
CA ASP A 174 -55.74 -10.85 94.94
C ASP A 174 -55.01 -10.74 96.29
N ASN A 175 -55.46 -9.85 97.17
CA ASN A 175 -54.97 -9.79 98.55
C ASN A 175 -55.41 -11.02 99.37
N GLU A 176 -56.63 -11.51 99.16
CA GLU A 176 -57.14 -12.75 99.78
C GLU A 176 -56.36 -14.00 99.26
N ILE A 177 -56.05 -14.03 97.96
CA ILE A 177 -55.22 -15.07 97.33
C ILE A 177 -53.76 -15.02 97.80
N LYS A 178 -53.19 -13.83 98.05
CA LYS A 178 -51.84 -13.69 98.65
C LYS A 178 -51.75 -14.34 100.03
N ILE A 179 -52.79 -14.20 100.85
CA ILE A 179 -52.86 -14.79 102.19
C ILE A 179 -53.01 -16.32 102.12
N LEU A 180 -53.78 -16.84 101.15
CA LEU A 180 -53.95 -18.27 100.93
C LEU A 180 -52.71 -18.93 100.29
N LYS A 181 -51.96 -18.20 99.43
CA LYS A 181 -50.70 -18.68 98.83
C LYS A 181 -49.55 -18.82 99.81
N SER A 182 -49.54 -18.10 100.93
CA SER A 182 -48.54 -18.29 101.99
C SER A 182 -48.73 -19.57 102.82
N ALA A 183 -49.83 -20.32 102.63
CA ALA A 183 -50.16 -21.47 103.46
C ALA A 183 -50.08 -22.85 102.75
N SER A 184 -49.91 -22.96 101.42
CA SER A 184 -50.15 -24.26 100.77
C SER A 184 -49.35 -24.64 99.51
N VAL A 185 -48.35 -23.89 99.03
CA VAL A 185 -47.54 -24.34 97.87
C VAL A 185 -46.08 -23.94 98.03
N ASP A 186 -45.16 -24.89 97.79
CA ASP A 186 -43.71 -24.67 97.75
C ASP A 186 -43.33 -23.53 96.80
N GLN A 187 -43.07 -22.37 97.41
CA GLN A 187 -42.80 -21.09 96.77
C GLN A 187 -41.52 -21.10 95.92
N GLU A 188 -40.62 -22.06 96.15
CA GLU A 188 -39.38 -22.25 95.40
C GLU A 188 -39.61 -22.88 94.02
N VAL A 189 -40.49 -23.87 93.90
CA VAL A 189 -40.77 -24.56 92.62
C VAL A 189 -41.40 -23.60 91.62
N PHE A 190 -42.35 -22.77 92.06
CA PHE A 190 -43.00 -21.78 91.21
C PHE A 190 -42.04 -20.65 90.78
N LYS A 191 -41.15 -20.20 91.66
CA LYS A 191 -40.10 -19.23 91.31
C LYS A 191 -39.11 -19.81 90.29
N SER A 192 -38.75 -21.08 90.44
CA SER A 192 -37.86 -21.80 89.51
C SER A 192 -38.47 -21.88 88.11
N ILE A 193 -39.71 -22.36 88.00
CA ILE A 193 -40.42 -22.49 86.71
C ILE A 193 -40.63 -21.12 86.05
N LYS A 194 -40.96 -20.07 86.82
CA LYS A 194 -41.13 -18.72 86.28
C LYS A 194 -39.82 -18.16 85.71
N LYS A 195 -38.69 -18.41 86.41
CA LYS A 195 -37.36 -18.01 85.92
C LYS A 195 -36.99 -18.77 84.64
N GLU A 196 -37.22 -20.09 84.61
CA GLU A 196 -36.95 -20.91 83.42
C GLU A 196 -37.82 -20.48 82.21
N LEU A 197 -39.07 -20.08 82.45
CA LEU A 197 -39.94 -19.56 81.39
C LEU A 197 -39.42 -18.24 80.82
N GLU A 198 -38.93 -17.35 81.68
CA GLU A 198 -38.37 -16.05 81.25
C GLU A 198 -37.05 -16.25 80.48
N ASP A 199 -36.19 -17.15 80.96
CA ASP A 199 -34.94 -17.51 80.27
C ASP A 199 -35.24 -18.11 78.88
N LYS A 200 -36.26 -18.97 78.76
CA LYS A 200 -36.72 -19.50 77.46
C LYS A 200 -37.30 -18.43 76.55
N LYS A 201 -38.00 -17.44 77.10
CA LYS A 201 -38.56 -16.32 76.33
C LYS A 201 -37.47 -15.42 75.76
N ILE A 202 -36.43 -15.11 76.54
CA ILE A 202 -35.24 -14.40 76.06
C ILE A 202 -34.57 -15.20 74.94
N ARG A 203 -34.42 -16.52 75.13
CA ARG A 203 -33.82 -17.39 74.11
C ARG A 203 -34.63 -17.44 72.82
N ILE A 204 -35.96 -17.40 72.89
CA ILE A 204 -36.83 -17.34 71.71
C ILE A 204 -36.62 -16.02 70.95
N ASN A 205 -36.57 -14.88 71.65
CA ASN A 205 -36.30 -13.60 71.00
C ASN A 205 -34.93 -13.57 70.31
N GLU A 206 -33.88 -14.12 70.95
CA GLU A 206 -32.55 -14.25 70.32
C GLU A 206 -32.60 -15.09 69.04
N LEU A 207 -33.36 -16.19 69.05
CA LEU A 207 -33.53 -17.04 67.88
C LEU A 207 -34.32 -16.34 66.76
N GLU A 208 -35.34 -15.54 67.10
CA GLU A 208 -36.09 -14.75 66.13
C GLU A 208 -35.23 -13.65 65.48
N GLU A 209 -34.36 -12.98 66.25
CA GLU A 209 -33.39 -12.02 65.70
C GLU A 209 -32.39 -12.68 64.76
N ILE A 210 -31.84 -13.84 65.16
CA ILE A 210 -30.95 -14.63 64.29
C ILE A 210 -31.69 -15.02 63.01
N GLN A 211 -32.93 -15.49 63.11
CA GLN A 211 -33.72 -15.89 61.94
C GLN A 211 -33.96 -14.70 60.99
N LYS A 212 -34.26 -13.52 61.52
CA LYS A 212 -34.41 -12.30 60.71
C LYS A 212 -33.11 -11.94 59.99
N SER A 213 -31.97 -12.00 60.68
CA SER A 213 -30.66 -11.75 60.06
C SER A 213 -30.32 -12.76 58.97
N PHE A 214 -30.72 -14.02 59.14
CA PHE A 214 -30.50 -15.07 58.15
C PHE A 214 -31.32 -14.83 56.88
N GLU A 215 -32.56 -14.36 57.04
CA GLU A 215 -33.44 -14.05 55.90
C GLU A 215 -32.94 -12.83 55.12
N GLU A 216 -32.42 -11.80 55.80
CA GLU A 216 -31.76 -10.66 55.15
C GLU A 216 -30.52 -11.10 54.34
N ILE A 217 -29.69 -11.97 54.91
CA ILE A 217 -28.53 -12.54 54.22
C ILE A 217 -28.97 -13.35 52.99
N LYS A 218 -30.01 -14.16 53.13
CA LYS A 218 -30.59 -14.96 52.05
C LYS A 218 -31.06 -14.07 50.90
N TYR A 219 -31.85 -13.02 51.18
CA TYR A 219 -32.27 -12.05 50.17
C TYR A 219 -31.08 -11.40 49.45
N SER A 220 -30.03 -11.02 50.19
CA SER A 220 -28.81 -10.45 49.57
C SER A 220 -28.11 -11.44 48.64
N TYR A 221 -28.10 -12.73 48.97
CA TYR A 221 -27.53 -13.75 48.09
C TYR A 221 -28.41 -14.03 46.87
N GLU A 222 -29.74 -14.04 47.01
CA GLU A 222 -30.68 -14.19 45.91
C GLU A 222 -30.57 -13.04 44.91
N GLU A 223 -30.44 -11.80 45.38
CA GLU A 223 -30.20 -10.62 44.53
C GLU A 223 -28.88 -10.75 43.75
N LYS A 224 -27.77 -11.09 44.42
CA LYS A 224 -26.47 -11.33 43.77
C LYS A 224 -26.51 -12.50 42.78
N LEU A 225 -27.36 -13.50 43.01
CA LEU A 225 -27.55 -14.61 42.08
C LEU A 225 -28.27 -14.11 40.82
N SER A 226 -29.34 -13.34 40.99
CA SER A 226 -30.10 -12.74 39.88
C SER A 226 -29.23 -11.83 39.02
N ASP A 227 -28.38 -11.00 39.63
CA ASP A 227 -27.42 -10.15 38.91
C ASP A 227 -26.43 -10.98 38.07
N LYS A 228 -25.96 -12.12 38.62
CA LYS A 228 -25.08 -13.03 37.90
C LYS A 228 -25.80 -13.72 36.75
N ASP A 229 -27.04 -14.14 36.93
CA ASP A 229 -27.85 -14.74 35.86
C ASP A 229 -28.08 -13.76 34.71
N ASN A 230 -28.42 -12.51 35.02
CA ASN A 230 -28.52 -11.43 34.02
C ASN A 230 -27.20 -11.24 33.27
N ARG A 231 -26.07 -11.25 34.00
CA ARG A 231 -24.75 -11.11 33.39
C ARG A 231 -24.37 -12.30 32.51
N ILE A 232 -24.77 -13.51 32.87
CA ILE A 232 -24.58 -14.71 32.05
C ILE A 232 -25.39 -14.57 30.76
N GLU A 233 -26.65 -14.15 30.82
CA GLU A 233 -27.49 -13.95 29.64
C GLU A 233 -26.91 -12.90 28.68
N GLU A 234 -26.36 -11.80 29.20
CA GLU A 234 -25.62 -10.81 28.40
C GLU A 234 -24.40 -11.41 27.70
N LEU A 235 -23.61 -12.21 28.42
CA LEU A 235 -22.42 -12.86 27.86
C LEU A 235 -22.80 -13.88 26.79
N GLU A 236 -23.92 -14.58 26.93
CA GLU A 236 -24.44 -15.49 25.91
C GLU A 236 -24.88 -14.74 24.64
N LYS A 237 -25.57 -13.60 24.78
CA LYS A 237 -25.92 -12.73 23.64
C LYS A 237 -24.68 -12.22 22.91
N ILE A 238 -23.67 -11.78 23.67
CA ILE A 238 -22.37 -11.35 23.10
C ILE A 238 -21.71 -12.51 22.35
N LYS A 239 -21.71 -13.72 22.93
CA LYS A 239 -21.13 -14.92 22.31
C LYS A 239 -21.82 -15.28 21.00
N LEU A 240 -23.14 -15.19 20.93
CA LEU A 240 -23.90 -15.42 19.70
C LEU A 240 -23.54 -14.39 18.63
N SER A 241 -23.50 -13.09 18.99
CA SER A 241 -23.08 -12.02 18.08
C SER A 241 -21.66 -12.22 17.54
N PHE A 242 -20.71 -12.63 18.39
CA PHE A 242 -19.35 -12.96 17.95
C PHE A 242 -19.33 -14.13 16.97
N ASN A 243 -20.18 -15.14 17.17
CA ASN A 243 -20.27 -16.27 16.27
C ASN A 243 -20.84 -15.88 14.91
N ASP A 244 -21.83 -14.98 14.88
CA ASP A 244 -22.38 -14.43 13.64
C ASP A 244 -21.33 -13.62 12.86
N ILE A 245 -20.58 -12.77 13.56
CA ILE A 245 -19.47 -12.01 12.96
C ILE A 245 -18.41 -12.96 12.40
N LYS A 246 -18.05 -14.00 13.17
CA LYS A 246 -17.08 -15.00 12.74
C LYS A 246 -17.53 -15.71 11.46
N ASN A 247 -18.77 -16.17 11.42
CA ASN A 247 -19.33 -16.84 10.24
C ASN A 247 -19.37 -15.92 9.02
N SER A 248 -19.73 -14.64 9.21
CA SER A 248 -19.70 -13.64 8.13
C SER A 248 -18.30 -13.45 7.57
N LEU A 249 -17.30 -13.29 8.44
CA LEU A 249 -15.90 -13.12 8.03
C LEU A 249 -15.34 -14.37 7.33
N GLU A 250 -15.68 -15.56 7.81
CA GLU A 250 -15.29 -16.82 7.15
C GLU A 250 -15.87 -16.91 5.74
N ASN A 251 -17.14 -16.54 5.56
CA ASN A 251 -17.78 -16.50 4.25
C ASN A 251 -17.14 -15.45 3.32
N ASP A 252 -16.86 -14.24 3.83
CA ASP A 252 -16.21 -13.19 3.04
C ASP A 252 -14.82 -13.64 2.56
N ILE A 253 -14.02 -14.24 3.45
CA ILE A 253 -12.69 -14.79 3.10
C ILE A 253 -12.81 -15.87 2.02
N GLU A 254 -13.82 -16.74 2.10
CA GLU A 254 -14.05 -17.78 1.11
C GLU A 254 -14.46 -17.21 -0.25
N GLN A 255 -15.33 -16.19 -0.28
CA GLN A 255 -15.69 -15.47 -1.50
C GLN A 255 -14.49 -14.77 -2.14
N TYR A 256 -13.65 -14.10 -1.35
CA TYR A 256 -12.43 -13.47 -1.85
C TYR A 256 -11.48 -14.51 -2.46
N LYS A 257 -11.27 -15.65 -1.80
CA LYS A 257 -10.44 -16.74 -2.34
C LYS A 257 -10.98 -17.28 -3.66
N ILE A 258 -12.30 -17.51 -3.75
CA ILE A 258 -12.94 -18.00 -4.98
C ILE A 258 -12.76 -16.97 -6.11
N LYS A 259 -12.96 -15.69 -5.82
CA LYS A 259 -12.82 -14.60 -6.81
C LYS A 259 -11.38 -14.47 -7.30
N GLU A 260 -10.40 -14.42 -6.38
CA GLU A 260 -8.98 -14.28 -6.71
C GLU A 260 -8.48 -15.49 -7.51
N LEU A 261 -8.81 -16.72 -7.08
CA LEU A 261 -8.50 -17.93 -7.84
C LEU A 261 -9.18 -17.94 -9.22
N GLY A 262 -10.42 -17.45 -9.30
CA GLY A 262 -11.16 -17.30 -10.55
C GLY A 262 -10.48 -16.35 -11.53
N GLU A 263 -10.05 -15.18 -11.07
CA GLU A 263 -9.33 -14.18 -11.87
C GLU A 263 -7.96 -14.69 -12.33
N ILE A 264 -7.19 -15.30 -11.42
CA ILE A 264 -5.90 -15.92 -11.75
C ILE A 264 -6.09 -17.01 -12.81
N ASN A 265 -7.10 -17.87 -12.66
CA ASN A 265 -7.36 -18.94 -13.61
C ASN A 265 -7.81 -18.41 -14.99
N ALA A 266 -8.62 -17.35 -15.02
CA ALA A 266 -9.00 -16.68 -16.27
C ALA A 266 -7.79 -16.06 -16.98
N ASN A 267 -6.91 -15.40 -16.23
CA ASN A 267 -5.67 -14.82 -16.76
C ASN A 267 -4.71 -15.89 -17.29
N LEU A 268 -4.53 -16.98 -16.55
CA LEU A 268 -3.73 -18.14 -16.99
C LEU A 268 -4.30 -18.76 -18.27
N LYS A 269 -5.62 -18.91 -18.36
CA LYS A 269 -6.29 -19.45 -19.56
C LYS A 269 -6.09 -18.53 -20.78
N SER A 270 -6.18 -17.22 -20.59
CA SER A 270 -5.89 -16.23 -21.64
C SER A 270 -4.44 -16.26 -22.10
N ALA A 271 -3.49 -16.34 -21.16
CA ALA A 271 -2.07 -16.49 -21.46
C ALA A 271 -1.77 -17.80 -22.21
N LEU A 272 -2.38 -18.91 -21.80
CA LEU A 272 -2.25 -20.20 -22.45
C LEU A 272 -2.76 -20.16 -23.89
N ASN A 273 -3.93 -19.54 -24.14
CA ASN A 273 -4.46 -19.38 -25.49
C ASN A 273 -3.49 -18.60 -26.40
N LYS A 274 -2.90 -17.50 -25.90
CA LYS A 274 -1.87 -16.74 -26.64
C LYS A 274 -0.63 -17.57 -26.96
N ILE A 275 -0.20 -18.44 -26.04
CA ILE A 275 0.93 -19.34 -26.27
C ILE A 275 0.57 -20.36 -27.37
N VAL A 276 -0.63 -20.94 -27.33
CA VAL A 276 -1.10 -21.88 -28.35
C VAL A 276 -1.17 -21.22 -29.73
N GLU A 277 -1.67 -19.98 -29.83
CA GLU A 277 -1.67 -19.22 -31.08
C GLU A 277 -0.25 -19.00 -31.63
N LYS A 278 0.68 -18.61 -30.76
CA LYS A 278 2.09 -18.44 -31.14
C LYS A 278 2.72 -19.75 -31.58
N ASP A 279 2.45 -20.86 -30.88
CA ASP A 279 2.96 -22.19 -31.23
C ASP A 279 2.45 -22.64 -32.61
N ASN A 280 1.17 -22.42 -32.89
CA ASN A 280 0.59 -22.69 -34.21
C ASN A 280 1.25 -21.84 -35.30
N LYS A 281 1.53 -20.56 -35.03
CA LYS A 281 2.24 -19.69 -35.98
C LYS A 281 3.68 -20.13 -36.21
N ILE A 282 4.38 -20.56 -35.17
CA ILE A 282 5.72 -21.15 -35.28
C ILE A 282 5.69 -22.40 -36.14
N LYS A 283 4.73 -23.32 -35.94
CA LYS A 283 4.58 -24.52 -36.78
C LYS A 283 4.37 -24.16 -38.26
N SER A 284 3.56 -23.15 -38.55
CA SER A 284 3.38 -22.66 -39.93
C SER A 284 4.68 -22.16 -40.54
N LEU A 285 5.42 -21.31 -39.81
CA LEU A 285 6.71 -20.78 -40.28
C LEU A 285 7.76 -21.88 -40.46
N VAL A 286 7.77 -22.90 -39.59
CA VAL A 286 8.65 -24.06 -39.71
C VAL A 286 8.34 -24.87 -40.98
N ASN A 287 7.06 -25.05 -41.30
CA ASN A 287 6.66 -25.71 -42.54
C ASN A 287 7.10 -24.91 -43.77
N GLU A 288 6.85 -23.60 -43.78
CA GLU A 288 7.27 -22.70 -44.86
C GLU A 288 8.80 -22.68 -45.05
N LEU A 289 9.55 -22.65 -43.95
CA LEU A 289 11.01 -22.76 -43.96
C LEU A 289 11.47 -24.09 -44.58
N ASN A 290 10.82 -25.19 -44.21
CA ASN A 290 11.14 -26.51 -44.75
C ASN A 290 10.87 -26.60 -46.26
N GLU A 291 9.76 -26.02 -46.73
CA GLU A 291 9.46 -25.91 -48.16
C GLU A 291 10.51 -25.09 -48.90
N LYS A 292 10.85 -23.91 -48.39
CA LYS A 292 11.90 -23.05 -48.96
C LYS A 292 13.26 -23.73 -48.97
N LYS A 293 13.60 -24.48 -47.93
CA LYS A 293 14.83 -25.29 -47.88
C LYS A 293 14.85 -26.41 -48.92
N LEU A 294 13.69 -26.97 -49.25
CA LEU A 294 13.53 -27.99 -50.29
C LEU A 294 13.64 -27.37 -51.69
N GLU A 295 13.06 -26.18 -51.88
CA GLU A 295 13.20 -25.36 -53.08
C GLU A 295 14.67 -24.96 -53.34
N ILE A 296 15.37 -24.48 -52.32
CA ILE A 296 16.82 -24.18 -52.39
C ILE A 296 17.62 -25.43 -52.76
N ARG A 297 17.29 -26.60 -52.20
CA ARG A 297 17.94 -27.87 -52.58
C ARG A 297 17.71 -28.19 -54.05
N LYS A 298 16.47 -28.09 -54.54
CA LYS A 298 16.16 -28.30 -55.97
C LYS A 298 16.94 -27.35 -56.87
N ILE A 299 17.00 -26.06 -56.54
CA ILE A 299 17.77 -25.07 -57.30
C ILE A 299 19.26 -25.42 -57.28
N LYS A 300 19.79 -25.85 -56.13
CA LYS A 300 21.18 -26.29 -55.99
C LYS A 300 21.49 -27.54 -56.82
N ASP A 301 20.54 -28.47 -56.90
CA ASP A 301 20.69 -29.73 -57.66
C ASP A 301 20.48 -29.51 -59.18
N GLN A 302 19.69 -28.50 -59.58
CA GLN A 302 19.40 -28.16 -60.98
C GLN A 302 20.44 -27.21 -61.60
N ASN A 303 21.28 -26.57 -60.79
CA ASN A 303 22.31 -25.65 -61.24
C ASN A 303 23.70 -26.29 -61.21
N VAL A 304 24.54 -25.87 -62.14
CA VAL A 304 25.95 -26.30 -62.20
C VAL A 304 26.74 -25.56 -61.11
N SER A 305 27.73 -26.23 -60.52
CA SER A 305 28.58 -25.60 -59.50
C SER A 305 29.27 -24.36 -60.10
N LYS A 306 29.46 -23.30 -59.30
CA LYS A 306 30.13 -22.08 -59.78
C LYS A 306 31.52 -22.38 -60.35
N ALA A 307 32.22 -23.35 -59.77
CA ALA A 307 33.49 -23.84 -60.29
C ALA A 307 33.37 -24.55 -61.66
N GLU A 308 32.30 -25.33 -61.90
CA GLU A 308 32.03 -25.90 -63.23
C GLU A 308 31.72 -24.81 -64.25
N TYR A 309 30.89 -23.83 -63.88
CA TYR A 309 30.53 -22.70 -64.74
C TYR A 309 31.77 -21.88 -65.11
N ASP A 310 32.62 -21.55 -64.13
CA ASP A 310 33.85 -20.80 -64.35
C ASP A 310 34.83 -21.60 -65.24
N ARG A 311 34.94 -22.93 -65.06
CA ARG A 311 35.73 -23.78 -65.98
C ARG A 311 35.21 -23.77 -67.41
N VAL A 312 33.90 -23.91 -67.61
CA VAL A 312 33.30 -23.90 -68.95
C VAL A 312 33.47 -22.51 -69.59
N LYS A 313 33.36 -21.45 -68.80
CA LYS A 313 33.61 -20.07 -69.24
C LYS A 313 35.07 -19.87 -69.67
N ASP A 314 36.02 -20.38 -68.88
CA ASP A 314 37.44 -20.35 -69.23
C ASP A 314 37.73 -21.20 -70.48
N GLU A 315 37.08 -22.37 -70.60
CA GLU A 315 37.21 -23.23 -71.79
C GLU A 315 36.63 -22.56 -73.05
N ILE A 316 35.51 -21.84 -72.92
CA ILE A 316 34.94 -21.01 -73.99
C ILE A 316 35.93 -19.90 -74.37
N ASN A 317 36.46 -19.15 -73.40
CA ASN A 317 37.45 -18.11 -73.67
C ASN A 317 38.68 -18.66 -74.42
N ILE A 318 39.16 -19.85 -74.05
CA ILE A 318 40.28 -20.51 -74.76
C ILE A 318 39.87 -20.89 -76.18
N LYS A 319 38.65 -21.41 -76.39
CA LYS A 319 38.13 -21.74 -77.73
C LYS A 319 37.95 -20.48 -78.58
N ASP A 320 37.46 -19.39 -78.02
CA ASP A 320 37.29 -18.11 -78.72
C ASP A 320 38.64 -17.53 -79.12
N LEU A 321 39.65 -17.54 -78.24
CA LEU A 321 41.03 -17.18 -78.58
C LEU A 321 41.59 -18.06 -79.71
N LYS A 322 41.24 -19.35 -79.72
CA LYS A 322 41.65 -20.28 -80.77
C LYS A 322 40.93 -20.01 -82.10
N ILE A 323 39.66 -19.65 -82.06
CA ILE A 323 38.88 -19.21 -83.23
C ILE A 323 39.49 -17.92 -83.78
N GLN A 324 39.79 -16.94 -82.93
CA GLN A 324 40.40 -15.68 -83.32
C GLN A 324 41.76 -15.89 -84.01
N ARG A 325 42.60 -16.79 -83.49
CA ARG A 325 43.86 -17.19 -84.17
C ARG A 325 43.62 -17.90 -85.50
N LEU A 326 42.58 -18.71 -85.62
CA LEU A 326 42.22 -19.36 -86.88
C LEU A 326 41.68 -18.35 -87.90
N GLU A 327 40.95 -17.32 -87.45
CA GLU A 327 40.52 -16.20 -88.27
C GLU A 327 41.69 -15.34 -88.72
N GLU A 328 42.68 -15.08 -87.85
CA GLU A 328 43.94 -14.44 -88.22
C GLU A 328 44.71 -15.27 -89.26
N ILE A 329 44.80 -16.59 -89.08
CA ILE A 329 45.43 -17.49 -90.06
C ILE A 329 44.65 -17.48 -91.39
N LYS A 330 43.31 -17.47 -91.36
CA LYS A 330 42.45 -17.35 -92.55
C LYS A 330 42.62 -15.98 -93.22
N GLY A 331 42.85 -14.92 -92.44
CA GLY A 331 43.25 -13.59 -92.89
C GLY A 331 44.60 -13.62 -93.58
N LEU A 332 45.60 -14.30 -93.00
CA LEU A 332 46.92 -14.49 -93.59
C LEU A 332 46.87 -15.29 -94.91
N PHE A 333 45.98 -16.28 -95.03
CA PHE A 333 45.74 -16.96 -96.29
C PHE A 333 45.01 -16.07 -97.31
N SER A 334 44.09 -15.20 -96.87
CA SER A 334 43.47 -14.18 -97.72
C SER A 334 44.47 -13.10 -98.18
N ASP A 335 45.47 -12.80 -97.35
CA ASP A 335 46.54 -11.84 -97.64
C ASP A 335 47.62 -12.47 -98.55
N LEU A 336 47.86 -13.78 -98.44
CA LEU A 336 48.65 -14.54 -99.41
C LEU A 336 47.97 -14.59 -100.79
N ASP A 337 46.64 -14.68 -100.85
CA ASP A 337 45.86 -14.62 -102.10
C ASP A 337 45.81 -13.19 -102.70
N LYS A 338 45.98 -12.16 -101.86
CA LYS A 338 46.02 -10.74 -102.30
C LYS A 338 47.40 -10.24 -102.72
N ASN A 339 48.46 -11.03 -102.56
CA ASN A 339 49.81 -10.68 -103.04
C ASN A 339 50.01 -10.81 -104.56
N PHE A 340 48.92 -10.99 -105.33
CA PHE A 340 48.85 -10.76 -106.78
C PHE A 340 47.94 -9.58 -107.12
N THR A 341 48.08 -8.40 -106.49
CA THR A 341 47.93 -7.09 -107.18
C THR A 341 48.21 -5.90 -106.25
N ASN A 342 49.23 -5.14 -106.66
CA ASN A 342 49.78 -3.85 -106.21
C ASN A 342 49.00 -2.93 -105.22
N LYS A 343 49.73 -2.58 -104.15
CA LYS A 343 50.09 -1.25 -103.58
C LYS A 343 49.22 -0.01 -103.90
N SER A 344 48.75 0.70 -102.86
CA SER A 344 49.38 1.93 -102.28
C SER A 344 48.45 2.71 -101.32
N GLN A 345 49.02 3.12 -100.17
CA GLN A 345 48.84 4.36 -99.36
C GLN A 345 47.53 4.78 -98.64
N GLU A 346 47.69 4.86 -97.30
CA GLU A 346 47.36 5.91 -96.31
C GLU A 346 45.99 6.62 -96.22
N SER A 347 45.42 6.54 -95.00
CA SER A 347 44.50 7.43 -94.24
C SER A 347 43.57 6.53 -93.40
N LEU A 348 42.92 6.84 -92.28
CA LEU A 348 42.84 7.88 -91.24
C LEU A 348 41.77 7.36 -90.24
N ASP A 349 41.73 7.88 -89.00
CA ASP A 349 40.52 8.05 -88.16
C ASP A 349 39.79 6.78 -87.63
N LYS A 350 39.08 6.73 -86.50
CA LYS A 350 38.96 7.45 -85.21
C LYS A 350 37.84 6.71 -84.43
N ASN A 351 37.72 6.99 -83.12
CA ASN A 351 36.54 6.83 -82.23
C ASN A 351 36.47 5.50 -81.44
N ASN A 352 36.60 5.58 -80.11
CA ASN A 352 35.56 5.77 -79.06
C ASN A 352 34.83 4.45 -78.75
N ASP A 353 35.00 3.90 -77.55
CA ASP A 353 34.14 4.19 -76.39
C ASP A 353 34.48 3.28 -75.18
N LEU A 354 34.08 3.80 -74.02
CA LEU A 354 33.85 3.26 -72.67
C LEU A 354 33.54 1.74 -72.59
N ASP A 355 33.75 0.98 -71.52
CA ASP A 355 33.82 1.18 -70.06
C ASP A 355 34.22 -0.18 -69.43
N SER A 356 34.87 -0.20 -68.26
CA SER A 356 34.56 -1.18 -67.19
C SER A 356 35.40 -0.96 -65.91
N GLU A 357 34.67 -0.68 -64.82
CA GLU A 357 34.86 -1.17 -63.44
C GLU A 357 36.18 -0.85 -62.71
N ILE A 358 36.19 0.12 -61.79
CA ILE A 358 35.71 0.03 -60.39
C ILE A 358 36.26 -1.20 -59.67
N LEU A 359 37.36 -0.97 -58.94
CA LEU A 359 37.87 -1.86 -57.89
C LEU A 359 38.12 -1.04 -56.62
N ILE A 360 37.14 -1.19 -55.73
CA ILE A 360 37.11 -1.11 -54.26
C ILE A 360 38.43 -0.67 -53.60
N SER A 361 38.38 0.51 -52.98
CA SER A 361 39.37 1.03 -52.03
C SER A 361 39.09 0.53 -50.60
N GLU A 362 40.02 -0.20 -50.02
CA GLU A 362 40.22 -0.22 -48.57
C GLU A 362 40.84 1.10 -48.14
N LYS A 363 40.14 1.87 -47.30
CA LYS A 363 40.74 2.98 -46.56
C LYS A 363 40.34 2.87 -45.10
N SER A 364 41.38 2.65 -44.30
CA SER A 364 41.41 2.49 -42.86
C SER A 364 40.93 3.73 -42.11
N PHE A 365 40.37 3.43 -40.94
CA PHE A 365 39.89 4.32 -39.88
C PHE A 365 40.94 5.31 -39.37
N GLU A 366 40.56 6.57 -39.24
CA GLU A 366 40.98 7.47 -38.15
C GLU A 366 39.73 8.15 -37.60
N LYS A 367 39.31 7.76 -36.39
CA LYS A 367 38.22 8.38 -35.66
C LYS A 367 38.55 8.36 -34.17
N SER A 368 39.20 9.42 -33.71
CA SER A 368 39.36 9.68 -32.28
C SER A 368 39.96 11.06 -32.11
N ASP A 369 39.12 12.08 -31.93
CA ASP A 369 39.47 13.30 -31.16
C ASP A 369 38.27 14.17 -30.73
N GLU A 370 37.03 13.86 -31.13
CA GLU A 370 35.85 14.67 -30.72
C GLU A 370 34.98 14.05 -29.61
N LEU A 371 35.41 12.97 -28.96
CA LEU A 371 34.62 12.24 -27.95
C LEU A 371 35.02 12.52 -26.49
N LYS A 372 35.83 13.54 -26.20
CA LYS A 372 36.27 13.85 -24.82
C LYS A 372 35.58 15.04 -24.15
N ASN A 373 34.90 15.93 -24.88
CA ASN A 373 34.41 17.19 -24.30
C ASN A 373 32.92 17.24 -23.95
N ILE A 374 32.15 16.16 -24.14
CA ILE A 374 30.73 16.10 -23.77
C ILE A 374 30.51 15.24 -22.50
N GLN A 375 31.37 14.25 -22.27
CA GLN A 375 31.30 13.34 -21.12
C GLN A 375 31.46 14.04 -19.76
N ASP A 376 32.35 15.04 -19.67
CA ASP A 376 32.70 15.70 -18.40
C ASP A 376 31.62 16.67 -17.85
N SER A 377 30.65 17.05 -18.69
CA SER A 377 29.58 18.00 -18.33
C SER A 377 28.27 17.32 -17.92
N GLU A 378 27.95 16.17 -18.51
CA GLU A 378 26.78 15.37 -18.14
C GLU A 378 27.01 14.56 -16.85
N ASP A 379 28.24 14.04 -16.65
CA ASP A 379 28.60 13.29 -15.44
C ASP A 379 28.59 14.16 -14.16
N ASN A 380 28.81 15.48 -14.28
CA ASN A 380 28.78 16.41 -13.14
C ASN A 380 27.36 16.84 -12.73
N ILE A 381 26.42 16.93 -13.67
CA ILE A 381 25.03 17.31 -13.37
C ILE A 381 24.23 16.10 -12.85
N ILE A 382 24.49 14.91 -13.39
CA ILE A 382 23.86 13.66 -12.95
C ILE A 382 24.36 13.23 -11.56
N ASN A 383 25.66 13.43 -11.25
CA ASN A 383 26.19 13.12 -9.91
C ASN A 383 25.60 14.03 -8.81
N ASN A 384 25.41 15.32 -9.07
CA ASN A 384 24.97 16.24 -8.02
C ASN A 384 23.50 16.03 -7.61
N ASN A 385 22.61 15.75 -8.57
CA ASN A 385 21.20 15.50 -8.26
C ASN A 385 20.99 14.14 -7.58
N ASN A 386 21.64 13.09 -8.08
CA ASN A 386 21.56 11.76 -7.47
C ASN A 386 22.16 11.74 -6.06
N ASN A 387 23.24 12.50 -5.80
CA ASN A 387 23.81 12.60 -4.46
C ASN A 387 22.90 13.35 -3.48
N ASN A 388 22.21 14.41 -3.91
CA ASN A 388 21.27 15.15 -3.06
C ASN A 388 20.04 14.31 -2.70
N GLU A 389 19.50 13.56 -3.65
CA GLU A 389 18.38 12.65 -3.42
C GLU A 389 18.78 11.47 -2.52
N LEU A 390 19.98 10.92 -2.71
CA LEU A 390 20.55 9.88 -1.84
C LEU A 390 20.76 10.40 -0.40
N ILE A 391 21.20 11.64 -0.23
CA ILE A 391 21.35 12.27 1.10
C ILE A 391 19.99 12.46 1.77
N ASN A 392 18.96 12.87 1.02
CA ASN A 392 17.60 13.03 1.56
C ASN A 392 16.97 11.68 1.94
N LEU A 393 17.06 10.68 1.07
CA LEU A 393 16.60 9.31 1.36
C LEU A 393 17.33 8.71 2.56
N LYS A 394 18.62 8.99 2.74
CA LYS A 394 19.38 8.55 3.91
C LYS A 394 18.89 9.23 5.20
N LYS A 395 18.58 10.52 5.16
CA LYS A 395 17.98 11.25 6.29
C LYS A 395 16.59 10.71 6.63
N GLU A 396 15.75 10.46 5.64
CA GLU A 396 14.42 9.86 5.83
C GLU A 396 14.51 8.45 6.41
N LEU A 397 15.46 7.64 5.91
CA LEU A 397 15.71 6.30 6.42
C LEU A 397 16.18 6.33 7.89
N ASP A 398 17.06 7.26 8.25
CA ASP A 398 17.53 7.41 9.62
C ASP A 398 16.43 7.92 10.56
N SER A 399 15.58 8.85 10.09
CA SER A 399 14.37 9.29 10.80
C SER A 399 13.39 8.12 11.01
N CYS A 400 13.15 7.31 9.98
CA CYS A 400 12.28 6.14 10.05
C CYS A 400 12.84 5.07 11.01
N LYS A 401 14.15 4.84 11.01
CA LYS A 401 14.82 3.95 11.98
C LYS A 401 14.66 4.47 13.41
N GLN A 402 14.75 5.78 13.63
CA GLN A 402 14.57 6.38 14.94
C GLN A 402 13.12 6.24 15.43
N ALA A 403 12.14 6.53 14.59
CA ALA A 403 10.72 6.33 14.89
C ALA A 403 10.41 4.85 15.21
N ASN A 404 10.99 3.91 14.47
CA ASN A 404 10.84 2.48 14.75
C ASN A 404 11.43 2.07 16.10
N LYS A 405 12.58 2.64 16.50
CA LYS A 405 13.14 2.39 17.85
C LYS A 405 12.21 2.91 18.94
N GLU A 406 11.61 4.08 18.75
CA GLU A 406 10.66 4.66 19.68
C GLU A 406 9.39 3.80 19.78
N LEU A 407 8.81 3.38 18.65
CA LEU A 407 7.65 2.49 18.63
C LEU A 407 7.94 1.13 19.28
N LEU A 408 9.13 0.56 19.08
CA LEU A 408 9.54 -0.67 19.76
C LEU A 408 9.63 -0.47 21.28
N SER A 409 10.14 0.69 21.73
CA SER A 409 10.18 1.02 23.16
C SER A 409 8.77 1.16 23.76
N ILE A 410 7.85 1.82 23.06
CA ILE A 410 6.44 1.97 23.46
C ILE A 410 5.76 0.60 23.53
N ARG A 411 5.95 -0.24 22.51
CA ARG A 411 5.40 -1.60 22.47
C ARG A 411 5.87 -2.45 23.65
N ASN A 412 7.16 -2.36 23.98
CA ASN A 412 7.73 -3.08 25.12
C ASN A 412 7.16 -2.56 26.45
N ASN A 413 7.01 -1.25 26.62
CA ASN A 413 6.40 -0.65 27.80
C ASN A 413 4.92 -1.04 27.94
N TYR A 414 4.17 -1.03 26.83
CA TYR A 414 2.78 -1.47 26.81
C TYR A 414 2.65 -2.93 27.26
N LYS A 415 3.47 -3.85 26.70
CA LYS A 415 3.49 -5.26 27.12
C LYS A 415 3.77 -5.44 28.61
N LYS A 416 4.66 -4.62 29.18
CA LYS A 416 4.96 -4.61 30.62
C LYS A 416 3.75 -4.19 31.47
N ILE A 417 3.00 -3.17 31.05
CA ILE A 417 1.82 -2.67 31.77
C ILE A 417 0.62 -3.63 31.63
N THR A 418 0.49 -4.32 30.50
CA THR A 418 -0.60 -5.28 30.27
C THR A 418 -0.27 -6.71 30.73
N SER A 419 0.88 -6.92 31.37
CA SER A 419 1.24 -8.23 31.92
C SER A 419 0.29 -8.60 33.07
N SER A 420 0.00 -9.89 33.22
CA SER A 420 -0.91 -10.37 34.27
C SER A 420 -0.39 -9.96 35.65
N PRO A 421 -1.27 -9.52 36.57
CA PRO A 421 -0.87 -9.19 37.94
C PRO A 421 -0.17 -10.38 38.61
N LYS A 422 0.86 -10.10 39.42
CA LYS A 422 1.47 -11.14 40.27
C LYS A 422 0.52 -11.44 41.44
N SER A 423 0.47 -12.70 41.90
CA SER A 423 -0.47 -13.19 42.91
C SER A 423 -0.54 -12.33 44.18
N ASP A 424 0.61 -11.81 44.62
CA ASP A 424 0.74 -11.11 45.91
C ASP A 424 0.71 -9.58 45.75
N LEU A 425 0.52 -9.04 44.53
CA LEU A 425 0.58 -7.62 44.22
C LEU A 425 -0.75 -7.10 43.69
N THR A 426 -1.09 -5.84 43.98
CA THR A 426 -2.21 -5.21 43.28
C THR A 426 -1.90 -5.06 41.80
N SER A 427 -2.93 -4.92 40.96
CA SER A 427 -2.75 -4.70 39.52
C SER A 427 -1.79 -3.54 39.25
N PHE A 428 -1.95 -2.42 39.97
CA PHE A 428 -1.08 -1.26 39.84
C PHE A 428 0.35 -1.50 40.36
N GLN A 429 0.53 -2.18 41.50
CA GLN A 429 1.86 -2.56 42.00
C GLN A 429 2.61 -3.47 41.01
N SER A 430 1.90 -4.39 40.37
CA SER A 430 2.45 -5.27 39.34
C SER A 430 2.91 -4.49 38.12
N GLN A 431 2.09 -3.54 37.64
CA GLN A 431 2.44 -2.66 36.53
C GLN A 431 3.70 -1.86 36.81
N ILE A 432 3.80 -1.26 38.00
CA ILE A 432 4.99 -0.52 38.41
C ILE A 432 6.21 -1.44 38.50
N TYR A 433 6.10 -2.64 39.07
CA TYR A 433 7.20 -3.61 39.11
C TYR A 433 7.73 -3.96 37.72
N TYR A 434 6.85 -4.19 36.73
CA TYR A 434 7.27 -4.51 35.37
C TYR A 434 7.96 -3.34 34.65
N LEU A 435 7.60 -2.11 35.02
CA LEU A 435 8.20 -0.89 34.47
C LEU A 435 9.56 -0.56 35.08
N ILE A 436 9.84 -0.98 36.32
CA ILE A 436 11.15 -0.76 36.96
C ILE A 436 12.25 -1.45 36.13
N PRO A 437 13.31 -0.71 35.73
CA PRO A 437 14.48 -1.26 35.05
C PRO A 437 15.20 -2.33 35.86
N GLU A 438 15.93 -3.21 35.18
CA GLU A 438 16.77 -4.22 35.84
C GLU A 438 18.03 -3.62 36.48
N ASN A 439 18.43 -2.43 36.03
CA ASN A 439 19.58 -1.70 36.58
C ASN A 439 19.22 -1.10 37.95
N PRO A 440 20.11 -1.20 38.96
CA PRO A 440 19.87 -0.60 40.26
C PRO A 440 19.68 0.92 40.16
N MET A 441 18.57 1.42 40.68
CA MET A 441 18.21 2.84 40.69
C MET A 441 17.66 3.24 42.06
N ASP A 442 17.87 4.49 42.47
CA ASP A 442 17.25 5.02 43.67
C ASP A 442 15.75 5.32 43.47
N SER A 443 15.02 5.62 44.56
CA SER A 443 13.59 5.89 44.50
C SER A 443 13.21 7.10 43.63
N GLN A 444 14.07 8.12 43.55
CA GLN A 444 13.85 9.34 42.75
C GLN A 444 14.10 9.10 41.27
N GLU A 445 15.13 8.33 40.95
CA GLU A 445 15.45 7.86 39.60
C GLU A 445 14.32 6.98 39.06
N ILE A 446 13.81 6.04 39.87
CA ILE A 446 12.66 5.20 39.49
C ILE A 446 11.41 6.05 39.25
N HIS A 447 11.13 7.02 40.13
CA HIS A 447 9.98 7.93 39.95
C HIS A 447 10.09 8.74 38.65
N SER A 448 11.27 9.33 38.39
CA SER A 448 11.54 10.10 37.18
C SER A 448 11.46 9.25 35.92
N TYR A 449 12.00 8.03 35.97
CA TYR A 449 11.96 7.08 34.87
C TYR A 449 10.53 6.67 34.55
N ILE A 450 9.76 6.23 35.54
CA ILE A 450 8.36 5.84 35.36
C ILE A 450 7.60 7.01 34.76
N ARG A 451 7.65 8.19 35.38
CA ARG A 451 6.93 9.40 34.90
C ARG A 451 7.22 9.72 33.42
N LYS A 452 8.45 9.46 32.96
CA LYS A 452 8.86 9.67 31.57
C LYS A 452 8.24 8.64 30.61
N ILE A 453 8.06 7.39 31.04
CA ILE A 453 7.61 6.29 30.17
C ILE A 453 6.12 5.91 30.34
N ALA A 454 5.52 6.22 31.50
CA ALA A 454 4.17 5.86 31.90
C ALA A 454 3.68 6.72 33.08
N PHE A 455 2.37 6.92 33.25
CA PHE A 455 1.79 7.61 34.42
C PHE A 455 2.39 9.01 34.71
N LYS A 456 2.27 9.94 33.76
CA LYS A 456 2.83 11.31 33.79
C LYS A 456 2.55 12.11 35.08
N ASP A 457 1.42 11.82 35.74
CA ASP A 457 0.91 12.55 36.91
C ASP A 457 1.11 11.80 38.24
N ILE A 458 1.92 10.74 38.25
CA ILE A 458 2.18 9.98 39.48
C ILE A 458 3.07 10.76 40.46
N SER A 459 2.66 10.81 41.72
CA SER A 459 3.43 11.48 42.78
C SER A 459 4.60 10.61 43.25
N TYR A 460 5.67 11.25 43.73
CA TYR A 460 6.83 10.56 44.31
C TYR A 460 6.42 9.69 45.50
N ASN A 461 5.56 10.20 46.39
CA ASN A 461 5.08 9.46 47.55
C ASN A 461 4.37 8.17 47.15
N ASN A 462 3.59 8.18 46.07
CA ASN A 462 2.90 6.98 45.59
C ASN A 462 3.89 5.93 45.09
N ILE A 463 4.90 6.33 44.30
CA ILE A 463 5.97 5.42 43.85
C ILE A 463 6.77 4.88 45.03
N ASN A 464 7.16 5.73 45.98
CA ASN A 464 7.95 5.32 47.14
C ASN A 464 7.18 4.32 48.03
N ASN A 465 5.88 4.52 48.21
CA ASN A 465 5.02 3.56 48.92
C ASN A 465 4.93 2.21 48.19
N ILE A 466 4.89 2.23 46.85
CA ILE A 466 4.87 1.01 46.03
C ILE A 466 6.22 0.29 46.12
N ILE A 467 7.35 0.99 46.03
CA ILE A 467 8.70 0.44 46.17
C ILE A 467 8.86 -0.26 47.53
N ARG A 468 8.49 0.40 48.63
CA ARG A 468 8.52 -0.22 49.97
C ARG A 468 7.54 -1.40 50.09
N GLY A 469 6.42 -1.35 49.39
CA GLY A 469 5.48 -2.47 49.29
C GLY A 469 6.05 -3.67 48.53
N LEU A 470 6.82 -3.42 47.47
CA LEU A 470 7.53 -4.44 46.68
C LEU A 470 8.69 -5.05 47.48
N GLU A 471 9.42 -4.24 48.24
CA GLU A 471 10.46 -4.68 49.17
C GLU A 471 9.92 -5.66 50.22
N ARG A 472 8.88 -5.26 50.97
CA ARG A 472 8.25 -6.13 51.99
C ARG A 472 7.76 -7.47 51.43
N LYS A 473 7.39 -7.50 50.15
CA LYS A 473 6.86 -8.68 49.46
C LYS A 473 7.96 -9.50 48.75
N GLY A 474 9.21 -9.04 48.78
CA GLY A 474 10.39 -9.73 48.27
C GLY A 474 10.67 -9.53 46.77
N TYR A 475 10.13 -8.47 46.16
CA TYR A 475 10.33 -8.15 44.74
C TYR A 475 11.45 -7.13 44.49
N LEU A 476 11.83 -6.37 45.51
CA LEU A 476 12.96 -5.43 45.49
C LEU A 476 13.81 -5.65 46.74
N LYS A 477 15.11 -5.38 46.65
CA LYS A 477 16.01 -5.27 47.80
C LYS A 477 16.85 -4.00 47.71
N PRO A 478 17.18 -3.36 48.84
CA PRO A 478 18.23 -2.34 48.85
C PRO A 478 19.59 -3.00 48.58
N GLU A 479 20.43 -2.31 47.80
CA GLU A 479 21.86 -2.60 47.61
C GLU A 479 22.66 -2.50 48.92
N ASP A 480 22.36 -1.51 49.76
CA ASP A 480 22.91 -1.33 51.10
C ASP A 480 21.79 -1.50 52.17
N PRO A 481 21.75 -2.65 52.88
CA PRO A 481 20.78 -2.90 53.94
C PRO A 481 20.92 -1.98 55.15
N GLU A 482 22.08 -1.35 55.35
CA GLU A 482 22.35 -0.49 56.52
C GLU A 482 21.78 0.93 56.33
N ASN A 483 21.63 1.40 55.08
CA ASN A 483 21.02 2.70 54.74
C ASN A 483 19.94 2.60 53.64
N PRO A 484 18.75 2.06 53.95
CA PRO A 484 17.70 1.81 52.95
C PRO A 484 17.12 3.07 52.27
N GLN A 485 17.29 4.27 52.86
CA GLN A 485 16.75 5.52 52.33
C GLN A 485 17.63 6.10 51.20
N GLU A 486 18.92 5.78 51.18
CA GLU A 486 19.89 6.27 50.18
C GLU A 486 20.40 5.13 49.27
N SER A 487 19.98 3.90 49.54
CA SER A 487 20.33 2.74 48.75
C SER A 487 19.58 2.67 47.42
N LYS A 488 20.25 2.16 46.40
CA LYS A 488 19.61 1.76 45.14
C LYS A 488 18.79 0.49 45.33
N TRP A 489 17.75 0.35 44.53
CA TRP A 489 16.85 -0.81 44.54
C TRP A 489 17.25 -1.80 43.46
N ILE A 490 17.45 -3.05 43.85
CA ILE A 490 17.75 -4.17 42.95
C ILE A 490 16.49 -5.01 42.81
N LYS A 491 16.11 -5.29 41.56
CA LYS A 491 14.96 -6.12 41.24
C LYS A 491 15.23 -7.61 41.51
N ILE A 492 14.25 -8.28 42.11
CA ILE A 492 14.31 -9.71 42.40
C ILE A 492 13.12 -10.40 41.74
N ASP A 493 13.44 -11.36 40.88
CA ASP A 493 12.43 -12.29 40.39
C ASP A 493 12.11 -13.34 41.46
N LYS A 494 11.09 -13.01 42.25
CA LYS A 494 10.41 -13.99 43.11
C LYS A 494 9.74 -15.03 42.20
N LYS A 495 10.27 -16.26 42.22
CA LYS A 495 9.72 -17.42 41.52
C LYS A 495 8.36 -17.82 42.06
#